data_AF-A0A962YX07-F1
#
_entry.id   AF-A0A962YX07-F1
#
_cell.length_a   1.000
_cell.length_b   1.000
_cell.length_c   1.000
_cell.angle_alpha   90.00
_cell.angle_beta   90.00
_cell.angle_gamma   90.00
#
_symmetry.space_group_name_H-M   'P 1'
#
loop_
_entity.id
_entity.type
_entity.pdbx_description
1 polymer ?
#
loop_
_entity_poly.entity_id
_entity_poly.type
_entity_poly.pdbx_seq_one_letter_code
_entity_poly.pdbx_strand_id
1 'polypeptide(L)'
;MRNALYDELNQYPNIELWRLFVDGKFHFLDRGFATFEAREPGCLKRFLQALIVLGENFDDKTLSVELMQKVHRYAMPEGGKFRLEGQDVQFPLIPSTFSEAGLKEFMGAILIEAPQAVGSALVSQPCPKSRTHTPFIWKTVKSPEVFRLDKNILYAHQLKYGRLPIREVQELIYAYSKSATVVIISEFASLDKFNNRVNHIIQSYNAGLDDSELKDDALLRHIVKHIQALEQLHPFPDGNNRTFINLLLVRLLVQHGFGIPTFYEPNAFDAHSVDECVTIVKESIQNTETLKRTGELFDFSTQLMCSAESKNQWREICNSVRLDRFRESYNMLWHSALFTNPLSKMRKVRDPNVPVTMEEIEQHVGNNPNSRSAIALEQAQVPVTSIIPVQQ
;
A
#
# COMPACT_ATOMS: atom_id res chain seq x y z
N MET A 1 19.24 -8.49 19.59
CA MET A 1 18.03 -9.19 19.13
C MET A 1 17.92 -9.00 17.63
N ARG A 2 17.61 -10.08 16.91
CA ARG A 2 17.48 -10.05 15.45
C ARG A 2 16.13 -9.39 15.13
N ASN A 3 16.16 -8.26 14.45
CA ASN A 3 14.94 -7.55 14.11
C ASN A 3 14.35 -8.17 12.83
N ALA A 4 13.20 -8.85 12.95
CA ALA A 4 12.56 -9.54 11.83
C ALA A 4 12.20 -8.58 10.67
N LEU A 5 11.88 -7.31 10.95
CA LEU A 5 11.68 -6.29 9.92
C LEU A 5 12.94 -6.12 9.07
N TYR A 6 14.12 -6.13 9.69
CA TYR A 6 15.38 -5.98 8.95
C TYR A 6 15.72 -7.23 8.15
N ASP A 7 15.42 -8.42 8.67
CA ASP A 7 15.57 -9.66 7.92
C ASP A 7 14.66 -9.70 6.68
N GLU A 8 13.40 -9.26 6.81
CA GLU A 8 12.46 -9.17 5.69
C GLU A 8 12.88 -8.12 4.65
N LEU A 9 13.30 -6.93 5.11
CA LEU A 9 13.80 -5.88 4.22
C LEU A 9 15.09 -6.28 3.49
N ASN A 10 15.97 -7.07 4.13
CA ASN A 10 17.19 -7.57 3.50
C ASN A 10 16.93 -8.59 2.39
N GLN A 11 15.78 -9.29 2.44
CA GLN A 11 15.34 -10.19 1.37
C GLN A 11 14.67 -9.43 0.22
N TYR A 12 14.24 -8.19 0.45
CA TYR A 12 13.61 -7.35 -0.57
C TYR A 12 14.67 -6.83 -1.57
N PRO A 13 14.48 -6.97 -2.90
CA PRO A 13 15.46 -6.49 -3.85
C PRO A 13 15.69 -4.97 -3.72
N ASN A 14 16.93 -4.54 -3.46
CA ASN A 14 17.23 -3.14 -3.17
C ASN A 14 16.75 -2.17 -4.26
N ILE A 15 16.87 -2.57 -5.53
CA ILE A 15 16.45 -1.75 -6.68
C ILE A 15 14.93 -1.61 -6.80
N GLU A 16 14.17 -2.43 -6.07
CA GLU A 16 12.71 -2.48 -6.07
C GLU A 16 12.10 -1.94 -4.76
N LEU A 17 12.91 -1.60 -3.75
CA LEU A 17 12.42 -1.25 -2.41
C LEU A 17 11.51 0.00 -2.39
N TRP A 18 11.59 0.86 -3.41
CA TRP A 18 10.66 1.98 -3.61
C TRP A 18 9.20 1.53 -3.76
N ARG A 19 8.95 0.29 -4.22
CA ARG A 19 7.60 -0.26 -4.43
C ARG A 19 6.81 -0.45 -3.14
N LEU A 20 7.48 -0.47 -1.99
CA LEU A 20 6.79 -0.48 -0.69
C LEU A 20 5.96 0.80 -0.45
N PHE A 21 6.28 1.87 -1.18
CA PHE A 21 5.69 3.20 -0.93
C PHE A 21 4.97 3.79 -2.13
N VAL A 22 5.27 3.31 -3.34
CA VAL A 22 4.66 3.78 -4.58
C VAL A 22 3.59 2.81 -5.03
N ASP A 23 2.35 3.28 -5.13
CA ASP A 23 1.20 2.48 -5.55
C ASP A 23 1.45 1.76 -6.88
N GLY A 24 1.13 0.47 -6.92
CA GLY A 24 1.27 -0.36 -8.12
C GLY A 24 0.62 0.21 -9.38
N LYS A 25 -0.54 0.86 -9.24
CA LYS A 25 -1.26 1.50 -10.36
C LYS A 25 -0.44 2.57 -11.09
N PHE A 26 0.58 3.14 -10.44
CA PHE A 26 1.43 4.17 -11.03
C PHE A 26 2.72 3.61 -11.64
N HIS A 27 3.12 2.36 -11.38
CA HIS A 27 4.43 1.86 -11.79
C HIS A 27 4.66 2.03 -13.30
N PHE A 28 3.69 1.61 -14.12
CA PHE A 28 3.77 1.76 -15.58
C PHE A 28 3.65 3.23 -16.03
N LEU A 29 2.67 3.96 -15.50
CA LEU A 29 2.34 5.33 -15.91
C LEU A 29 3.47 6.32 -15.59
N ASP A 30 4.09 6.16 -14.43
CA ASP A 30 5.14 7.04 -13.92
C ASP A 30 6.55 6.52 -14.21
N ARG A 31 6.66 5.40 -14.94
CA ARG A 31 7.92 4.71 -15.24
C ARG A 31 8.74 4.41 -13.98
N GLY A 32 8.05 3.88 -12.97
CA GLY A 32 8.57 3.55 -11.66
C GLY A 32 8.21 4.61 -10.62
N PHE A 33 9.21 5.08 -9.88
CA PHE A 33 9.02 6.00 -8.76
C PHE A 33 9.32 7.47 -9.09
N ALA A 34 9.84 7.78 -10.29
CA ALA A 34 10.41 9.09 -10.58
C ALA A 34 9.39 10.23 -10.45
N THR A 35 8.19 10.06 -11.01
CA THR A 35 7.12 11.05 -10.86
C THR A 35 6.67 11.16 -9.40
N PHE A 36 6.60 10.05 -8.65
CA PHE A 36 6.24 10.07 -7.24
C PHE A 36 7.23 10.93 -6.43
N GLU A 37 8.54 10.71 -6.60
CA GLU A 37 9.58 11.50 -5.95
C GLU A 37 9.59 12.96 -6.45
N ALA A 38 9.25 13.22 -7.72
CA ALA A 38 9.16 14.58 -8.26
C ALA A 38 7.97 15.37 -7.69
N ARG A 39 6.86 14.70 -7.33
CA ARG A 39 5.71 15.36 -6.67
C ARG A 39 6.10 15.90 -5.30
N GLU A 40 6.94 15.17 -4.56
CA GLU A 40 7.42 15.57 -3.25
C GLU A 40 8.88 15.15 -3.04
N PRO A 41 9.85 16.00 -3.43
CA PRO A 41 11.27 15.66 -3.34
C PRO A 41 11.71 15.31 -1.92
N GLY A 42 12.40 14.17 -1.79
CA GLY A 42 12.87 13.59 -0.53
C GLY A 42 11.84 12.69 0.16
N CYS A 43 10.65 12.48 -0.39
CA CYS A 43 9.61 11.65 0.21
C CYS A 43 10.07 10.19 0.37
N LEU A 44 10.65 9.58 -0.67
CA LEU A 44 11.12 8.19 -0.56
C LEU A 44 12.27 8.05 0.45
N LYS A 45 13.15 9.05 0.54
CA LYS A 45 14.21 9.10 1.55
C LYS A 45 13.62 9.09 2.96
N ARG A 46 12.58 9.89 3.21
CA ARG A 46 11.87 9.95 4.48
C ARG A 46 11.21 8.62 4.85
N PHE A 47 10.59 7.93 3.89
CA PHE A 47 10.05 6.59 4.15
C PHE A 47 11.10 5.57 4.56
N LEU A 48 12.23 5.54 3.86
CA LEU A 48 13.33 4.65 4.24
C LEU A 48 13.86 4.99 5.65
N GLN A 49 13.93 6.27 6.02
CA GLN A 49 14.28 6.69 7.38
C GLN A 49 13.23 6.26 8.41
N ALA A 50 11.95 6.36 8.06
CA ALA A 50 10.86 5.91 8.92
C ALA A 50 10.91 4.38 9.12
N LEU A 51 11.26 3.58 8.11
CA LEU A 51 11.47 2.14 8.26
C LEU A 51 12.59 1.80 9.26
N ILE A 52 13.69 2.55 9.28
CA ILE A 52 14.75 2.37 10.29
C ILE A 52 14.18 2.61 11.70
N VAL A 53 13.41 3.68 11.86
CA VAL A 53 12.81 4.04 13.15
C VAL A 53 11.78 3.01 13.59
N LEU A 54 11.03 2.42 12.65
CA LEU A 54 10.13 1.30 12.90
C LEU A 54 10.88 0.03 13.32
N GLY A 55 12.19 -0.05 13.17
CA GLY A 55 12.98 -1.14 13.73
C GLY A 55 13.39 -0.94 15.20
N GLU A 56 13.23 0.25 15.75
CA GLU A 56 13.52 0.52 17.15
C GLU A 56 12.42 -0.09 18.04
N ASN A 57 12.80 -0.70 19.17
CA ASN A 57 11.88 -1.40 20.09
C ASN A 57 10.94 -2.38 19.35
N PHE A 58 11.44 -3.10 18.35
CA PHE A 58 10.61 -3.93 17.48
C PHE A 58 9.86 -5.06 18.20
N ASP A 59 10.31 -5.49 19.37
CA ASP A 59 9.60 -6.53 20.14
C ASP A 59 8.36 -5.98 20.87
N ASP A 60 8.23 -4.66 21.01
CA ASP A 60 7.02 -4.01 21.55
C ASP A 60 5.94 -3.95 20.47
N LYS A 61 4.97 -4.85 20.60
CA LYS A 61 3.84 -5.02 19.69
C LYS A 61 2.68 -4.06 19.98
N THR A 62 2.79 -3.25 21.02
CA THR A 62 1.72 -2.32 21.39
C THR A 62 1.73 -1.07 20.51
N LEU A 63 0.55 -0.49 20.31
CA LEU A 63 0.39 0.84 19.75
C LEU A 63 0.45 1.90 20.85
N SER A 64 1.00 3.06 20.49
CA SER A 64 1.03 4.25 21.32
C SER A 64 0.96 5.52 20.47
N VAL A 65 0.51 6.62 21.07
CA VAL A 65 0.50 7.93 20.41
C VAL A 65 1.93 8.33 20.05
N GLU A 66 2.89 8.06 20.94
CA GLU A 66 4.30 8.36 20.77
C GLU A 66 4.87 7.64 19.55
N LEU A 67 4.54 6.35 19.36
CA LEU A 67 4.97 5.59 18.18
C LEU A 67 4.40 6.22 16.91
N MET A 68 3.09 6.47 16.85
CA MET A 68 2.45 7.04 15.66
C MET A 68 3.04 8.41 15.29
N GLN A 69 3.18 9.30 16.28
CA GLN A 69 3.76 10.63 16.09
C GLN A 69 5.23 10.57 15.68
N LYS A 70 5.98 9.60 16.21
CA LYS A 70 7.38 9.38 15.83
C LYS A 70 7.47 8.92 14.38
N VAL A 71 6.69 7.92 13.98
CA VAL A 71 6.65 7.41 12.59
C VAL A 71 6.29 8.55 11.64
N HIS A 72 5.22 9.30 11.94
CA HIS A 72 4.77 10.44 11.15
C HIS A 72 5.87 11.49 10.96
N ARG A 73 6.58 11.86 12.04
CA ARG A 73 7.68 12.84 11.99
C ARG A 73 8.81 12.46 11.03
N TYR A 74 9.08 11.18 10.88
CA TYR A 74 10.11 10.72 9.94
C TYR A 74 9.58 10.60 8.51
N ALA A 75 8.30 10.28 8.35
CA ALA A 75 7.65 10.14 7.05
C ALA A 75 7.30 11.47 6.40
N MET A 76 6.96 12.49 7.19
CA MET A 76 6.36 13.74 6.73
C MET A 76 7.18 14.97 7.16
N PRO A 77 7.31 16.00 6.29
CA PRO A 77 8.04 17.22 6.62
C PRO A 77 7.36 18.09 7.67
N GLU A 78 6.03 18.02 7.81
CA GLU A 78 5.26 18.84 8.76
C GLU A 78 5.48 18.44 10.23
N GLY A 79 6.19 17.34 10.49
CA GLY A 79 6.51 16.84 11.82
C GLY A 79 5.57 15.72 12.26
N GLY A 80 5.39 15.56 13.57
CA GLY A 80 4.67 14.43 14.17
C GLY A 80 3.45 14.83 14.98
N LYS A 81 2.88 16.01 14.76
CA LYS A 81 1.80 16.54 15.61
C LYS A 81 0.44 16.21 15.01
N PHE A 82 -0.49 15.78 15.87
CA PHE A 82 -1.89 15.67 15.48
C PHE A 82 -2.47 17.04 15.11
N ARG A 83 -3.57 16.99 14.35
CA ARG A 83 -4.35 18.17 13.97
C ARG A 83 -4.84 18.95 15.19
N LEU A 84 -4.89 20.27 15.04
CA LEU A 84 -5.37 21.18 16.06
C LEU A 84 -6.89 21.32 16.02
N GLU A 85 -7.50 21.79 17.11
CA GLU A 85 -8.93 22.09 17.14
C GLU A 85 -9.32 23.08 16.03
N GLY A 86 -10.40 22.78 15.31
CA GLY A 86 -10.85 23.54 14.14
C GLY A 86 -10.06 23.27 12.85
N GLN A 87 -9.10 22.34 12.86
CA GLN A 87 -8.41 21.91 11.65
C GLN A 87 -9.11 20.70 11.02
N ASP A 88 -10.04 21.00 10.12
CA ASP A 88 -10.75 19.99 9.35
C ASP A 88 -9.84 19.37 8.28
N VAL A 89 -9.94 18.05 8.09
CA VAL A 89 -9.25 17.32 7.04
C VAL A 89 -10.28 16.86 6.02
N GLN A 90 -9.97 17.04 4.73
CA GLN A 90 -10.85 16.69 3.63
C GLN A 90 -10.15 15.72 2.70
N PHE A 91 -10.86 14.69 2.27
CA PHE A 91 -10.35 13.74 1.29
C PHE A 91 -11.45 13.24 0.35
N PRO A 92 -11.13 13.03 -0.94
CA PRO A 92 -12.07 12.49 -1.90
C PRO A 92 -12.15 10.96 -1.81
N LEU A 93 -13.36 10.42 -1.75
CA LEU A 93 -13.68 9.03 -2.07
C LEU A 93 -13.98 8.92 -3.57
N ILE A 94 -13.14 8.17 -4.26
CA ILE A 94 -13.24 7.92 -5.69
C ILE A 94 -13.96 6.57 -5.88
N PRO A 95 -14.84 6.41 -6.89
CA PRO A 95 -15.56 5.16 -7.12
C PRO A 95 -14.71 3.88 -7.16
N SER A 96 -13.45 3.99 -7.58
CA SER A 96 -12.52 2.86 -7.64
C SER A 96 -11.86 2.51 -6.30
N THR A 97 -12.05 3.31 -5.25
CA THR A 97 -11.36 3.16 -3.95
C THR A 97 -12.31 2.82 -2.80
N PHE A 98 -13.57 2.50 -3.10
CA PHE A 98 -14.54 2.01 -2.11
C PHE A 98 -15.38 0.86 -2.64
N SER A 99 -15.96 0.09 -1.71
CA SER A 99 -16.96 -0.94 -2.00
C SER A 99 -18.32 -0.54 -1.42
N GLU A 100 -19.38 -1.27 -1.80
CA GLU A 100 -20.69 -1.08 -1.17
C GLU A 100 -20.66 -1.40 0.33
N ALA A 101 -20.07 -2.54 0.68
CA ALA A 101 -19.99 -3.01 2.06
C ALA A 101 -19.15 -2.04 2.91
N GLY A 102 -18.01 -1.62 2.40
CA GLY A 102 -17.10 -0.71 3.08
C GLY A 102 -17.65 0.68 3.25
N LEU A 103 -18.30 1.24 2.22
CA LEU A 103 -18.95 2.54 2.37
C LEU A 103 -20.08 2.48 3.39
N LYS A 104 -20.84 1.38 3.43
CA LYS A 104 -21.87 1.14 4.45
C LYS A 104 -21.24 1.06 5.85
N GLU A 105 -20.17 0.30 6.04
CA GLU A 105 -19.44 0.21 7.32
C GLU A 105 -18.91 1.58 7.77
N PHE A 106 -18.23 2.29 6.87
CA PHE A 106 -17.65 3.61 7.13
C PHE A 106 -18.73 4.63 7.53
N MET A 107 -19.82 4.71 6.74
CA MET A 107 -20.94 5.58 7.07
C MET A 107 -21.65 5.14 8.36
N GLY A 108 -21.71 3.84 8.65
CA GLY A 108 -22.26 3.33 9.90
C GLY A 108 -21.44 3.79 11.10
N ALA A 109 -20.11 3.71 11.02
CA ALA A 109 -19.21 4.21 12.05
C ALA A 109 -19.39 5.72 12.27
N ILE A 110 -19.44 6.51 11.20
CA ILE A 110 -19.69 7.96 11.30
C ILE A 110 -21.06 8.26 11.92
N LEU A 111 -22.14 7.62 11.44
CA LEU A 111 -23.52 7.93 11.81
C LEU A 111 -23.90 7.42 13.22
N ILE A 112 -23.34 6.30 13.67
CA ILE A 112 -23.57 5.77 15.02
C ILE A 112 -22.79 6.58 16.05
N GLU A 113 -21.59 7.03 15.71
CA GLU A 113 -20.76 7.84 16.60
C GLU A 113 -21.17 9.34 16.62
N ALA A 114 -22.13 9.73 15.76
CA ALA A 114 -22.55 11.10 15.45
C ALA A 114 -23.18 11.98 16.54
N PRO A 115 -23.62 11.54 17.74
CA PRO A 115 -23.93 12.52 18.78
C PRO A 115 -22.65 13.17 19.35
N GLN A 116 -21.49 12.53 19.17
CA GLN A 116 -20.27 12.85 19.91
C GLN A 116 -19.02 12.99 19.03
N ALA A 117 -18.95 12.34 17.86
CA ALA A 117 -17.85 12.41 16.89
C ALA A 117 -18.41 12.91 15.53
N VAL A 118 -17.83 13.95 14.93
CA VAL A 118 -17.02 13.84 13.71
C VAL A 118 -17.80 13.43 12.45
N GLY A 119 -17.77 14.29 11.43
CA GLY A 119 -18.07 13.91 10.04
C GLY A 119 -19.25 14.65 9.42
N SER A 120 -18.98 15.69 8.64
CA SER A 120 -19.93 16.14 7.62
C SER A 120 -19.44 15.57 6.27
N ALA A 121 -20.20 14.66 5.66
CA ALA A 121 -19.91 14.19 4.31
C ALA A 121 -20.38 15.27 3.33
N LEU A 122 -19.42 15.90 2.64
CA LEU A 122 -19.68 16.93 1.64
C LEU A 122 -19.51 16.30 0.25
N VAL A 123 -20.59 15.78 -0.27
CA VAL A 123 -20.64 15.21 -1.61
C VAL A 123 -20.53 16.37 -2.63
N SER A 124 -19.46 16.46 -3.42
CA SER A 124 -19.36 17.48 -4.47
C SER A 124 -19.22 16.84 -5.84
N GLN A 125 -19.97 17.32 -6.84
CA GLN A 125 -19.68 16.92 -8.22
C GLN A 125 -18.31 17.49 -8.63
N PRO A 126 -17.49 16.74 -9.39
CA PRO A 126 -16.23 17.26 -9.87
C PRO A 126 -16.49 18.48 -10.78
N CYS A 127 -15.80 19.59 -10.50
CA CYS A 127 -15.82 20.73 -11.39
C CYS A 127 -15.27 20.31 -12.76
N PRO A 128 -16.05 20.42 -13.85
CA PRO A 128 -15.55 20.08 -15.17
C PRO A 128 -14.56 21.18 -15.58
N LYS A 129 -13.29 20.79 -15.67
CA LYS A 129 -12.13 21.51 -16.26
C LYS A 129 -11.26 22.32 -15.27
N SER A 130 -10.17 21.72 -14.81
CA SER A 130 -8.87 22.41 -14.82
C SER A 130 -7.72 21.41 -15.03
N ARG A 131 -7.19 21.37 -16.26
CA ARG A 131 -6.00 20.62 -16.66
C ARG A 131 -4.69 21.29 -16.22
N THR A 132 -4.69 22.07 -15.15
CA THR A 132 -3.52 22.82 -14.68
C THR A 132 -3.22 22.45 -13.24
N HIS A 133 -2.00 21.98 -13.00
CA HIS A 133 -1.39 21.71 -11.69
C HIS A 133 -1.19 22.98 -10.85
N THR A 134 -2.24 23.79 -10.70
CA THR A 134 -2.36 24.70 -9.57
C THR A 134 -2.60 23.84 -8.33
N PRO A 135 -2.03 24.19 -7.16
CA PRO A 135 -2.46 23.59 -5.89
C PRO A 135 -3.98 23.68 -5.88
N PHE A 136 -4.67 22.57 -5.60
CA PHE A 136 -6.12 22.57 -5.49
C PHE A 136 -6.50 23.44 -4.28
N ILE A 137 -6.49 24.76 -4.48
CA ILE A 137 -7.19 25.71 -3.66
C ILE A 137 -8.64 25.45 -4.03
N TRP A 138 -9.25 24.48 -3.36
CA TRP A 138 -10.69 24.43 -3.21
C TRP A 138 -11.05 25.70 -2.42
N LYS A 139 -11.09 26.85 -3.11
CA LYS A 139 -11.81 28.03 -2.62
C LYS A 139 -13.13 27.46 -2.18
N THR A 140 -13.45 27.57 -0.89
CA THR A 140 -14.71 27.15 -0.30
C THR A 140 -15.80 27.55 -1.30
N VAL A 141 -16.25 26.60 -2.11
CA VAL A 141 -17.06 26.93 -3.28
C VAL A 141 -18.40 27.23 -2.65
N LYS A 142 -18.70 28.52 -2.49
CA LYS A 142 -20.04 29.03 -2.14
C LYS A 142 -21.02 28.82 -3.32
N SER A 143 -20.85 27.75 -4.10
CA SER A 143 -21.78 27.37 -5.15
C SER A 143 -22.94 26.61 -4.50
N PRO A 144 -24.19 26.94 -4.84
CA PRO A 144 -25.38 26.25 -4.34
C PRO A 144 -25.52 24.78 -4.83
N GLU A 145 -24.58 24.25 -5.61
CA GLU A 145 -24.65 22.89 -6.19
C GLU A 145 -23.72 21.86 -5.52
N VAL A 146 -23.02 22.27 -4.44
CA VAL A 146 -22.34 21.32 -3.57
C VAL A 146 -23.43 20.54 -2.83
N PHE A 147 -23.57 19.25 -3.12
CA PHE A 147 -24.29 18.31 -2.25
C PHE A 147 -23.53 18.19 -0.93
N ARG A 148 -23.57 19.24 -0.10
CA ARG A 148 -23.67 18.93 1.32
C ARG A 148 -24.79 17.89 1.38
N LEU A 149 -24.57 16.75 2.04
CA LEU A 149 -25.66 16.22 2.84
C LEU A 149 -25.93 17.32 3.84
N ASP A 150 -26.63 18.36 3.36
CA ASP A 150 -26.84 19.58 4.07
C ASP A 150 -27.53 19.10 5.31
N LYS A 151 -27.06 19.58 6.47
CA LYS A 151 -27.89 19.44 7.66
C LYS A 151 -29.31 19.80 7.26
N ASN A 152 -29.54 20.77 6.37
CA ASN A 152 -30.85 21.07 5.82
C ASN A 152 -31.50 20.02 4.89
N ILE A 153 -30.80 19.17 4.13
CA ILE A 153 -31.44 18.08 3.36
C ILE A 153 -31.77 16.93 4.30
N LEU A 154 -30.83 16.49 5.14
CA LEU A 154 -31.11 15.49 6.16
C LEU A 154 -32.20 15.98 7.13
N TYR A 155 -32.17 17.26 7.51
CA TYR A 155 -33.14 17.91 8.40
C TYR A 155 -34.47 18.21 7.70
N ALA A 156 -34.49 18.62 6.42
CA ALA A 156 -35.73 18.78 5.66
C ALA A 156 -36.37 17.42 5.37
N HIS A 157 -35.59 16.39 5.09
CA HIS A 157 -36.07 15.01 4.98
C HIS A 157 -36.53 14.49 6.34
N GLN A 158 -35.84 14.83 7.43
CA GLN A 158 -36.21 14.47 8.80
C GLN A 158 -37.46 15.22 9.30
N LEU A 159 -37.65 16.47 8.87
CA LEU A 159 -38.86 17.26 9.09
C LEU A 159 -40.03 16.76 8.24
N LYS A 160 -39.76 16.27 7.02
CA LYS A 160 -40.79 15.83 6.06
C LYS A 160 -41.21 14.36 6.23
N TYR A 161 -40.30 13.48 6.68
CA TYR A 161 -40.49 12.03 6.74
C TYR A 161 -40.08 11.38 8.07
N GLY A 162 -39.61 12.15 9.07
CA GLY A 162 -39.07 11.62 10.33
C GLY A 162 -37.60 11.19 10.23
N ARG A 163 -36.98 10.77 11.34
CA ARG A 163 -35.58 10.27 11.35
C ARG A 163 -35.42 9.16 10.31
N LEU A 164 -34.62 9.42 9.27
CA LEU A 164 -34.22 8.37 8.34
C LEU A 164 -33.46 7.27 9.10
N PRO A 165 -33.81 6.00 8.92
CA PRO A 165 -32.97 4.90 9.37
C PRO A 165 -31.57 5.06 8.77
N ILE A 166 -30.52 4.77 9.56
CA ILE A 166 -29.10 4.82 9.13
C ILE A 166 -28.91 4.10 7.78
N ARG A 167 -29.61 2.98 7.61
CA ARG A 167 -29.62 2.19 6.38
C ARG A 167 -30.03 2.99 5.14
N GLU A 168 -31.07 3.82 5.21
CA GLU A 168 -31.54 4.60 4.05
C GLU A 168 -30.54 5.70 3.67
N VAL A 169 -29.88 6.31 4.66
CA VAL A 169 -28.81 7.28 4.42
C VAL A 169 -27.62 6.62 3.73
N GLN A 170 -27.24 5.41 4.16
CA GLN A 170 -26.17 4.63 3.53
C GLN A 170 -26.48 4.29 2.06
N GLU A 171 -27.71 3.83 1.76
CA GLU A 171 -28.12 3.51 0.38
C GLU A 171 -28.09 4.74 -0.53
N LEU A 172 -28.53 5.91 -0.04
CA LEU A 172 -28.51 7.16 -0.81
C LEU A 172 -27.08 7.60 -1.15
N ILE A 173 -26.17 7.56 -0.17
CA ILE A 173 -24.76 7.93 -0.36
C ILE A 173 -24.10 6.97 -1.34
N TYR A 174 -24.36 5.67 -1.18
CA TYR A 174 -23.82 4.67 -2.09
C TYR A 174 -24.31 4.87 -3.53
N ALA A 175 -25.61 5.05 -3.74
CA ALA A 175 -26.18 5.30 -5.06
C ALA A 175 -25.56 6.54 -5.72
N TYR A 176 -25.36 7.62 -4.96
CA TYR A 176 -24.73 8.84 -5.48
C TYR A 176 -23.25 8.61 -5.83
N SER A 177 -22.51 7.96 -4.92
CA SER A 177 -21.07 7.74 -5.05
C SER A 177 -20.69 6.93 -6.30
N LYS A 178 -21.60 6.15 -6.87
CA LYS A 178 -21.38 5.46 -8.15
C LYS A 178 -21.17 6.39 -9.34
N SER A 179 -21.70 7.61 -9.26
CA SER A 179 -21.76 8.56 -10.38
C SER A 179 -20.89 9.80 -10.18
N ALA A 180 -20.35 9.98 -8.98
CA ALA A 180 -19.58 11.17 -8.62
C ALA A 180 -18.64 10.88 -7.46
N THR A 181 -17.52 11.62 -7.43
CA THR A 181 -16.62 11.68 -6.28
C THR A 181 -17.38 12.22 -5.06
N VAL A 182 -17.18 11.61 -3.90
CA VAL A 182 -17.71 12.10 -2.63
C VAL A 182 -16.55 12.71 -1.85
N VAL A 183 -16.69 13.89 -1.27
CA VAL A 183 -15.64 14.42 -0.38
C VAL A 183 -16.08 14.20 1.06
N ILE A 184 -15.20 13.64 1.86
CA ILE A 184 -15.43 13.45 3.29
C ILE A 184 -14.70 14.56 4.03
N ILE A 185 -15.40 15.20 4.97
CA ILE A 185 -14.81 16.16 5.90
C ILE A 185 -14.75 15.50 7.27
N SER A 186 -13.54 15.15 7.69
CA SER A 186 -13.27 14.70 9.06
C SER A 186 -13.17 15.94 9.96
N GLU A 187 -14.30 16.36 10.53
CA GLU A 187 -14.39 17.40 11.56
C GLU A 187 -14.31 16.75 12.95
N PHE A 188 -14.03 17.47 14.03
CA PHE A 188 -14.24 16.90 15.38
C PHE A 188 -14.79 17.94 16.34
N ALA A 189 -15.66 17.51 17.25
CA ALA A 189 -16.42 18.42 18.10
C ALA A 189 -15.55 19.14 19.17
N SER A 190 -14.50 18.48 19.66
CA SER A 190 -13.49 19.08 20.53
C SER A 190 -12.21 18.25 20.54
N LEU A 191 -11.08 18.86 20.92
CA LEU A 191 -9.80 18.17 20.99
C LEU A 191 -9.83 16.97 21.96
N ASP A 192 -10.56 17.08 23.08
CA ASP A 192 -10.74 15.98 24.04
C ASP A 192 -11.42 14.77 23.41
N LYS A 193 -12.48 14.99 22.62
CA LYS A 193 -13.20 13.91 21.95
C LYS A 193 -12.34 13.24 20.88
N PHE A 194 -11.56 14.03 20.15
CA PHE A 194 -10.58 13.52 19.20
C PHE A 194 -9.51 12.65 19.89
N ASN A 195 -8.89 13.15 20.96
CA ASN A 195 -7.88 12.42 21.73
C ASN A 195 -8.46 11.14 22.36
N ASN A 196 -9.69 11.21 22.89
CA ASN A 196 -10.38 10.04 23.44
C ASN A 196 -10.62 8.99 22.34
N ARG A 197 -10.94 9.39 21.12
CA ARG A 197 -11.12 8.46 20.00
C ARG A 197 -9.80 7.80 19.59
N VAL A 198 -8.72 8.58 19.46
CA VAL A 198 -7.39 8.03 19.20
C VAL A 198 -7.02 6.99 20.27
N ASN A 199 -7.14 7.36 21.54
CA ASN A 199 -6.81 6.49 22.66
C ASN A 199 -7.70 5.24 22.71
N HIS A 200 -8.99 5.37 22.38
CA HIS A 200 -9.90 4.23 22.32
C HIS A 200 -9.46 3.21 21.26
N ILE A 201 -9.07 3.67 20.06
CA ILE A 201 -8.57 2.78 19.00
C ILE A 201 -7.29 2.07 19.45
N ILE A 202 -6.34 2.79 20.05
CA ILE A 202 -5.09 2.23 20.58
C ILE A 202 -5.36 1.19 21.67
N GLN A 203 -6.19 1.54 22.66
CA GLN A 203 -6.52 0.66 23.77
C GLN A 203 -7.25 -0.59 23.30
N SER A 204 -8.19 -0.45 22.36
CA SER A 204 -8.89 -1.58 21.73
C SER A 204 -7.93 -2.51 21.00
N TYR A 205 -6.93 -1.96 20.29
CA TYR A 205 -5.90 -2.76 19.64
C TYR A 205 -5.07 -3.52 20.68
N ASN A 206 -4.51 -2.81 21.66
CA ASN A 206 -3.61 -3.37 22.66
C ASN A 206 -4.30 -4.44 23.52
N ALA A 207 -5.54 -4.19 23.97
CA ALA A 207 -6.30 -5.13 24.77
C ALA A 207 -6.62 -6.43 24.01
N GLY A 208 -6.79 -6.37 22.69
CA GLY A 208 -6.99 -7.57 21.88
C GLY A 208 -5.75 -8.47 21.80
N LEU A 209 -4.54 -7.93 22.00
CA LEU A 209 -3.31 -8.74 21.94
C LEU A 209 -3.16 -9.74 23.09
N ASP A 210 -3.87 -9.52 24.20
CA ASP A 210 -3.91 -10.43 25.34
C ASP A 210 -4.85 -11.64 25.11
N ASP A 211 -5.65 -11.61 24.05
CA ASP A 211 -6.55 -12.69 23.69
C ASP A 211 -5.79 -13.88 23.07
N SER A 212 -5.75 -15.00 23.79
CA SER A 212 -5.07 -16.23 23.36
C SER A 212 -5.67 -16.88 22.10
N GLU A 213 -6.90 -16.51 21.72
CA GLU A 213 -7.57 -16.96 20.50
C GLU A 213 -7.23 -16.06 19.30
N LEU A 214 -6.62 -14.89 19.52
CA LEU A 214 -6.25 -13.97 18.46
C LEU A 214 -5.01 -14.44 17.70
N LYS A 215 -5.23 -15.29 16.70
CA LYS A 215 -4.19 -15.90 15.85
C LYS A 215 -4.55 -15.84 14.37
N ASP A 216 -3.56 -16.07 13.51
CA ASP A 216 -3.70 -16.21 12.07
C ASP A 216 -4.60 -15.12 11.44
N ASP A 217 -5.68 -15.51 10.77
CA ASP A 217 -6.62 -14.60 10.11
C ASP A 217 -7.35 -13.67 11.08
N ALA A 218 -7.64 -14.12 12.31
CA ALA A 218 -8.27 -13.28 13.32
C ALA A 218 -7.33 -12.14 13.76
N LEU A 219 -6.04 -12.47 13.94
CA LEU A 219 -4.99 -11.50 14.25
C LEU A 219 -4.77 -10.52 13.11
N LEU A 220 -4.70 -11.00 11.86
CA LEU A 220 -4.58 -10.14 10.68
C LEU A 220 -5.76 -9.16 10.59
N ARG A 221 -6.98 -9.68 10.76
CA ARG A 221 -8.21 -8.87 10.78
C ARG A 221 -8.18 -7.81 11.89
N HIS A 222 -7.70 -8.17 13.08
CA HIS A 222 -7.55 -7.24 14.19
C HIS A 222 -6.56 -6.12 13.89
N ILE A 223 -5.40 -6.43 13.30
CA ILE A 223 -4.42 -5.44 12.86
C ILE A 223 -5.05 -4.50 11.83
N VAL A 224 -5.65 -5.06 10.77
CA VAL A 224 -6.25 -4.29 9.67
C VAL A 224 -7.35 -3.37 10.17
N LYS A 225 -8.27 -3.88 11.01
CA LYS A 225 -9.36 -3.09 11.59
C LYS A 225 -8.86 -1.82 12.30
N HIS A 226 -7.82 -1.94 13.12
CA HIS A 226 -7.34 -0.81 13.92
C HIS A 226 -6.50 0.17 13.09
N ILE A 227 -5.70 -0.33 12.15
CA ILE A 227 -5.00 0.52 11.17
C ILE A 227 -6.01 1.30 10.32
N GLN A 228 -7.08 0.64 9.86
CA GLN A 228 -8.15 1.26 9.10
C GLN A 228 -8.86 2.34 9.90
N ALA A 229 -9.18 2.08 11.17
CA ALA A 229 -9.81 3.06 12.04
C ALA A 229 -8.94 4.31 12.26
N LEU A 230 -7.61 4.15 12.32
CA LEU A 230 -6.67 5.28 12.41
C LEU A 230 -6.62 6.07 11.10
N GLU A 231 -6.61 5.39 9.96
CA GLU A 231 -6.67 6.03 8.64
C GLU A 231 -7.96 6.85 8.51
N GLN A 232 -9.12 6.23 8.75
CA GLN A 232 -10.42 6.90 8.69
C GLN A 232 -10.54 8.10 9.64
N LEU A 233 -9.90 8.04 10.82
CA LEU A 233 -9.90 9.15 11.78
C LEU A 233 -9.13 10.38 11.29
N HIS A 234 -8.13 10.19 10.40
CA HIS A 234 -7.24 11.23 9.89
C HIS A 234 -6.65 12.12 11.01
N PRO A 235 -5.89 11.56 11.97
CA PRO A 235 -5.35 12.32 13.09
C PRO A 235 -4.27 13.34 12.71
N PHE A 236 -3.61 13.18 11.57
CA PHE A 236 -2.62 14.14 11.07
C PHE A 236 -3.22 15.05 9.98
N PRO A 237 -2.71 16.29 9.83
CA PRO A 237 -3.16 17.20 8.77
C PRO A 237 -3.02 16.66 7.34
N ASP A 238 -1.99 15.84 7.12
CA ASP A 238 -1.69 15.16 5.86
C ASP A 238 -0.94 13.85 6.18
N GLY A 239 -0.66 13.00 5.19
CA GLY A 239 0.24 11.85 5.33
C GLY A 239 -0.28 10.70 6.20
N ASN A 240 -1.60 10.64 6.45
CA ASN A 240 -2.22 9.56 7.23
C ASN A 240 -1.97 8.19 6.58
N ASN A 241 -2.31 8.05 5.29
CA ASN A 241 -2.11 6.81 4.54
C ASN A 241 -0.67 6.29 4.62
N ARG A 242 0.28 7.21 4.40
CA ARG A 242 1.71 6.94 4.48
C ARG A 242 2.14 6.44 5.85
N THR A 243 1.54 7.00 6.90
CA THR A 243 1.88 6.68 8.29
C THR A 243 1.27 5.35 8.71
N PHE A 244 -0.01 5.14 8.41
CA PHE A 244 -0.76 3.99 8.90
C PHE A 244 -0.64 2.78 7.98
N ILE A 245 -0.78 2.96 6.67
CA ILE A 245 -0.79 1.86 5.69
C ILE A 245 0.62 1.52 5.23
N ASN A 246 1.40 2.49 4.76
CA ASN A 246 2.73 2.20 4.19
C ASN A 246 3.82 1.94 5.24
N LEU A 247 3.56 2.25 6.51
CA LEU A 247 4.58 2.21 7.57
C LEU A 247 4.12 1.41 8.79
N LEU A 248 3.13 1.89 9.53
CA LEU A 248 2.73 1.26 10.80
C LEU A 248 2.19 -0.16 10.58
N LEU A 249 1.34 -0.37 9.56
CA LEU A 249 0.85 -1.69 9.18
C LEU A 249 2.00 -2.65 8.83
N VAL A 250 3.01 -2.19 8.08
CA VAL A 250 4.20 -3.01 7.74
C VAL A 250 4.88 -3.51 9.01
N ARG A 251 5.12 -2.62 9.99
CA ARG A 251 5.70 -3.01 11.27
C ARG A 251 4.84 -4.05 11.97
N LEU A 252 3.55 -3.79 12.15
CA LEU A 252 2.65 -4.70 12.88
C LEU A 252 2.58 -6.07 12.21
N LEU A 253 2.48 -6.13 10.88
CA LEU A 253 2.47 -7.39 10.14
C LEU A 253 3.73 -8.22 10.43
N VAL A 254 4.91 -7.63 10.29
CA VAL A 254 6.16 -8.36 10.50
C VAL A 254 6.38 -8.73 11.97
N GLN A 255 5.96 -7.89 12.93
CA GLN A 255 6.01 -8.22 14.36
C GLN A 255 5.20 -9.48 14.73
N HIS A 256 4.17 -9.77 13.94
CA HIS A 256 3.29 -10.90 14.12
C HIS A 256 3.58 -12.06 13.15
N GLY A 257 4.69 -12.00 12.41
CA GLY A 257 5.15 -13.07 11.53
C GLY A 257 4.46 -13.11 10.16
N PHE A 258 3.71 -12.07 9.79
CA PHE A 258 3.23 -11.87 8.43
C PHE A 258 4.32 -11.24 7.55
N GLY A 259 4.16 -11.34 6.24
CA GLY A 259 5.08 -10.71 5.28
C GLY A 259 4.86 -9.19 5.15
N ILE A 260 5.81 -8.53 4.48
CA ILE A 260 5.68 -7.11 4.11
C ILE A 260 4.67 -6.98 2.95
N PRO A 261 3.70 -6.05 3.00
CA PRO A 261 2.76 -5.81 1.91
C PRO A 261 3.28 -4.81 0.86
N THR A 262 3.19 -5.16 -0.42
CA THR A 262 3.40 -4.25 -1.57
C THR A 262 2.08 -4.02 -2.30
N PHE A 263 1.52 -2.83 -2.10
CA PHE A 263 0.15 -2.49 -2.52
C PHE A 263 0.04 -2.08 -4.00
N TYR A 264 -1.06 -2.49 -4.64
CA TYR A 264 -1.50 -1.91 -5.91
C TYR A 264 -2.21 -0.55 -5.72
N GLU A 265 -3.09 -0.48 -4.73
CA GLU A 265 -3.89 0.69 -4.35
C GLU A 265 -4.06 0.74 -2.83
N PRO A 266 -3.21 1.48 -2.09
CA PRO A 266 -3.30 1.59 -0.63
C PRO A 266 -4.41 2.55 -0.15
N ASN A 267 -5.02 3.34 -1.04
CA ASN A 267 -6.12 4.26 -0.70
C ASN A 267 -7.49 3.55 -0.57
N ALA A 268 -7.50 2.23 -0.47
CA ALA A 268 -8.71 1.44 -0.28
C ALA A 268 -9.23 1.45 1.16
N PHE A 269 -8.39 1.83 2.13
CA PHE A 269 -8.69 1.71 3.57
C PHE A 269 -9.74 2.68 4.08
N ASP A 270 -10.09 3.74 3.35
CA ASP A 270 -11.14 4.66 3.82
C ASP A 270 -12.54 4.02 3.79
N ALA A 271 -12.88 3.30 2.72
CA ALA A 271 -14.26 2.87 2.46
C ALA A 271 -14.37 1.49 1.78
N HIS A 272 -13.38 0.62 1.98
CA HIS A 272 -13.58 -0.84 1.92
C HIS A 272 -13.95 -1.38 3.30
N SER A 273 -14.62 -2.52 3.35
CA SER A 273 -14.90 -3.19 4.62
C SER A 273 -13.60 -3.74 5.22
N VAL A 274 -13.61 -4.02 6.51
CA VAL A 274 -12.44 -4.63 7.17
C VAL A 274 -12.02 -5.93 6.46
N ASP A 275 -12.97 -6.75 6.05
CA ASP A 275 -12.69 -8.05 5.42
C ASP A 275 -12.14 -7.90 3.99
N GLU A 276 -12.59 -6.89 3.25
CA GLU A 276 -12.00 -6.52 1.97
C GLU A 276 -10.58 -5.98 2.15
N CYS A 277 -10.34 -5.12 3.14
CA CYS A 277 -8.99 -4.66 3.48
C CYS A 277 -8.06 -5.82 3.86
N VAL A 278 -8.55 -6.82 4.60
CA VAL A 278 -7.77 -8.04 4.90
C VAL A 278 -7.37 -8.76 3.61
N THR A 279 -8.29 -8.88 2.65
CA THR A 279 -8.02 -9.49 1.35
C THR A 279 -6.95 -8.71 0.58
N ILE A 280 -7.07 -7.38 0.52
CA ILE A 280 -6.09 -6.48 -0.10
C ILE A 280 -4.71 -6.63 0.55
N VAL A 281 -4.63 -6.75 1.88
CA VAL A 281 -3.35 -6.97 2.59
C VAL A 281 -2.75 -8.33 2.24
N LYS A 282 -3.55 -9.40 2.20
CA LYS A 282 -3.07 -10.74 1.80
C LYS A 282 -2.52 -10.74 0.37
N GLU A 283 -3.22 -10.13 -0.56
CA GLU A 283 -2.77 -9.96 -1.94
C GLU A 283 -1.46 -9.15 -2.00
N SER A 284 -1.37 -8.08 -1.21
CA SER A 284 -0.18 -7.23 -1.14
C SER A 284 1.03 -7.96 -0.55
N ILE A 285 0.83 -8.88 0.40
CA ILE A 285 1.90 -9.77 0.89
C ILE A 285 2.34 -10.74 -0.23
N GLN A 286 1.41 -11.32 -0.99
CA GLN A 286 1.74 -12.19 -2.12
C GLN A 286 2.47 -11.45 -3.25
N ASN A 287 2.17 -10.16 -3.45
CA ASN A 287 2.89 -9.31 -4.38
C ASN A 287 4.37 -9.18 -4.00
N THR A 288 4.66 -9.00 -2.71
CA THR A 288 6.04 -8.97 -2.20
C THR A 288 6.77 -10.29 -2.48
N GLU A 289 6.13 -11.43 -2.21
CA GLU A 289 6.74 -12.73 -2.48
C GLU A 289 6.98 -12.96 -3.98
N THR A 290 6.06 -12.51 -4.83
CA THR A 290 6.24 -12.55 -6.29
C THR A 290 7.42 -11.69 -6.73
N LEU A 291 7.54 -10.48 -6.18
CA LEU A 291 8.63 -9.56 -6.48
C LEU A 291 9.99 -10.12 -6.01
N LYS A 292 10.07 -10.70 -4.80
CA LYS A 292 11.28 -11.35 -4.29
C LYS A 292 11.75 -12.48 -5.22
N ARG A 293 10.82 -13.24 -5.79
CA ARG A 293 11.12 -14.38 -6.69
C ARG A 293 11.50 -13.96 -8.11
N THR A 294 10.79 -12.98 -8.66
CA THR A 294 10.85 -12.68 -10.10
C THR A 294 11.57 -11.37 -10.43
N GLY A 295 11.65 -10.43 -9.48
CA GLY A 295 12.09 -9.06 -9.73
C GLY A 295 11.07 -8.21 -10.51
N GLU A 296 9.88 -8.76 -10.80
CA GLU A 296 8.85 -8.12 -11.60
C GLU A 296 7.52 -8.11 -10.84
N LEU A 297 6.75 -7.03 -10.99
CA LEU A 297 5.44 -6.88 -10.38
C LEU A 297 4.62 -5.85 -11.15
N PHE A 298 3.32 -6.12 -11.30
CA PHE A 298 2.37 -5.27 -12.04
C PHE A 298 2.83 -4.95 -13.47
N ASP A 299 3.34 -5.97 -14.17
CA ASP A 299 3.91 -5.87 -15.51
C ASP A 299 5.00 -4.79 -15.64
N PHE A 300 5.70 -4.51 -14.53
CA PHE A 300 6.74 -3.51 -14.45
C PHE A 300 8.06 -4.11 -13.93
N SER A 301 9.15 -3.83 -14.65
CA SER A 301 10.51 -4.19 -14.28
C SER A 301 11.38 -2.93 -14.18
N THR A 302 11.91 -2.63 -12.99
CA THR A 302 12.79 -1.45 -12.81
C THR A 302 14.01 -1.53 -13.71
N GLN A 303 14.54 -2.73 -13.94
CA GLN A 303 15.72 -2.91 -14.78
C GLN A 303 15.46 -2.53 -16.24
N LEU A 304 14.33 -2.97 -16.78
CA LEU A 304 13.97 -2.79 -18.19
C LEU A 304 13.33 -1.42 -18.46
N MET A 305 12.54 -0.91 -17.52
CA MET A 305 11.63 0.22 -17.78
C MET A 305 12.08 1.55 -17.17
N CYS A 306 12.88 1.55 -16.09
CA CYS A 306 13.44 2.79 -15.57
C CYS A 306 14.67 3.25 -16.35
N SER A 307 14.81 4.57 -16.54
CA SER A 307 15.99 5.17 -17.15
C SER A 307 17.25 4.94 -16.29
N ALA A 308 18.43 5.10 -16.89
CA ALA A 308 19.69 5.04 -16.14
C ALA A 308 19.75 6.13 -15.06
N GLU A 309 19.22 7.32 -15.35
CA GLU A 309 19.12 8.44 -14.43
C GLU A 309 18.24 8.11 -13.22
N SER A 310 17.02 7.60 -13.43
CA SER A 310 16.15 7.18 -12.33
C SER A 310 16.81 6.07 -11.49
N LYS A 311 17.45 5.08 -12.12
CA LYS A 311 18.18 4.04 -11.38
C LYS A 311 19.34 4.60 -10.55
N ASN A 312 20.03 5.64 -11.04
CA ASN A 312 21.09 6.33 -10.29
C ASN A 312 20.50 7.12 -9.12
N GLN A 313 19.42 7.88 -9.36
CA GLN A 313 18.69 8.61 -8.32
C GLN A 313 18.25 7.68 -7.19
N TRP A 314 17.72 6.50 -7.52
CA TRP A 314 17.34 5.52 -6.50
C TRP A 314 18.51 5.05 -5.65
N ARG A 315 19.66 4.76 -6.29
CA ARG A 315 20.87 4.35 -5.60
C ARG A 315 21.38 5.45 -4.67
N GLU A 316 21.30 6.71 -5.09
CA GLU A 316 21.66 7.86 -4.25
C GLU A 316 20.74 8.00 -3.03
N ILE A 317 19.42 7.85 -3.22
CA ILE A 317 18.45 7.85 -2.12
C ILE A 317 18.79 6.74 -1.12
N CYS A 318 18.96 5.50 -1.58
CA CYS A 318 19.33 4.36 -0.73
C CYS A 318 20.64 4.58 0.03
N ASN A 319 21.68 5.05 -0.65
CA ASN A 319 22.99 5.31 -0.04
C ASN A 319 22.92 6.43 1.01
N SER A 320 22.03 7.41 0.82
CA SER A 320 21.87 8.54 1.74
C SER A 320 21.23 8.16 3.08
N VAL A 321 20.54 7.01 3.15
CA VAL A 321 19.79 6.57 4.34
C VAL A 321 20.60 5.60 5.20
N ARG A 322 21.85 5.30 4.82
CA ARG A 322 22.69 4.31 5.52
C ARG A 322 21.92 3.01 5.77
N LEU A 323 21.37 2.45 4.69
CA LEU A 323 20.75 1.13 4.76
C LEU A 323 21.73 0.03 5.18
N ASP A 324 23.04 0.31 5.17
CA ASP A 324 24.08 -0.54 5.76
C ASP A 324 23.84 -0.83 7.25
N ARG A 325 23.15 0.03 8.01
CA ARG A 325 22.71 -0.31 9.39
C ARG A 325 21.76 -1.51 9.45
N PHE A 326 20.94 -1.74 8.41
CA PHE A 326 20.15 -2.98 8.28
C PHE A 326 21.04 -4.22 8.11
N ARG A 327 22.25 -4.03 7.54
CA ARG A 327 23.16 -5.11 7.12
C ARG A 327 24.29 -5.38 8.11
N GLU A 328 24.73 -4.39 8.88
CA GLU A 328 25.73 -4.58 9.95
C GLU A 328 25.22 -5.52 11.05
N SER A 329 23.91 -5.53 11.30
CA SER A 329 23.22 -6.53 12.13
C SER A 329 23.39 -7.97 11.62
N TYR A 330 23.70 -8.13 10.32
CA TYR A 330 23.91 -9.40 9.63
C TYR A 330 25.41 -9.79 9.56
N ASN A 331 26.30 -8.81 9.40
CA ASN A 331 27.75 -9.04 9.28
C ASN A 331 28.43 -9.44 10.59
N MET A 332 27.83 -9.19 11.76
CA MET A 332 28.37 -9.67 13.06
C MET A 332 28.28 -11.20 13.26
N LEU A 333 27.45 -11.91 12.48
CA LEU A 333 27.28 -13.37 12.61
C LEU A 333 27.91 -14.18 11.48
N TRP A 334 28.26 -13.54 10.36
CA TRP A 334 28.94 -14.19 9.23
C TRP A 334 30.47 -14.27 9.36
N HIS A 335 31.05 -13.71 10.41
CA HIS A 335 32.49 -13.87 10.69
C HIS A 335 32.81 -14.90 11.79
N SER A 336 31.81 -15.52 12.43
CA SER A 336 32.02 -16.62 13.39
C SER A 336 31.66 -18.01 12.84
N ALA A 337 30.95 -18.08 11.71
CA ALA A 337 30.68 -19.32 10.99
C ALA A 337 31.06 -19.15 9.52
N LEU A 338 31.95 -20.01 9.02
CA LEU A 338 32.44 -20.14 7.63
C LEU A 338 33.77 -19.43 7.29
N PHE A 339 34.84 -19.88 7.96
CA PHE A 339 36.09 -20.25 7.27
C PHE A 339 36.38 -21.74 7.50
N THR A 340 35.48 -22.60 7.04
CA THR A 340 35.88 -23.90 6.48
C THR A 340 35.15 -24.07 5.16
N ASN A 341 35.94 -24.11 4.10
CA ASN A 341 35.56 -24.09 2.71
C ASN A 341 35.08 -25.49 2.27
N PRO A 342 33.84 -25.69 1.78
CA PRO A 342 33.45 -26.91 1.10
C PRO A 342 33.38 -26.76 -0.44
N LEU A 343 34.08 -25.79 -1.04
CA LEU A 343 34.21 -25.66 -2.50
C LEU A 343 35.35 -26.51 -3.11
N SER A 344 35.93 -27.46 -2.38
CA SER A 344 36.90 -28.41 -2.95
C SER A 344 36.26 -29.59 -3.71
N LYS A 345 34.94 -29.62 -3.88
CA LYS A 345 34.23 -30.63 -4.69
C LYS A 345 33.17 -30.01 -5.60
N MET A 346 33.57 -29.18 -6.55
CA MET A 346 32.79 -28.98 -7.78
C MET A 346 33.67 -29.17 -9.01
N ARG A 347 33.11 -29.93 -9.96
CA ARG A 347 33.72 -30.40 -11.21
C ARG A 347 34.39 -29.27 -11.99
N LYS A 348 35.55 -29.57 -12.58
CA LYS A 348 36.23 -28.74 -13.58
C LYS A 348 35.23 -28.33 -14.66
N VAL A 349 34.98 -27.03 -14.80
CA VAL A 349 34.28 -26.45 -15.95
C VAL A 349 35.18 -26.62 -17.18
N ARG A 350 34.62 -27.14 -18.26
CA ARG A 350 35.31 -27.40 -19.54
C ARG A 350 35.73 -26.06 -20.18
N ASP A 351 36.92 -26.04 -20.76
CA ASP A 351 37.40 -24.92 -21.57
C ASP A 351 36.45 -24.71 -22.77
N PRO A 352 35.88 -23.51 -22.98
CA PRO A 352 34.96 -23.23 -24.07
C PRO A 352 35.58 -23.36 -25.47
N ASN A 353 36.90 -23.52 -25.59
CA ASN A 353 37.58 -23.65 -26.89
C ASN A 353 37.87 -25.09 -27.33
N VAL A 354 37.40 -26.10 -26.60
CA VAL A 354 37.58 -27.52 -26.98
C VAL A 354 36.30 -28.05 -27.65
N PRO A 355 36.32 -28.41 -28.95
CA PRO A 355 35.15 -28.94 -29.64
C PRO A 355 34.64 -30.23 -28.98
N VAL A 356 33.31 -30.38 -28.93
CA VAL A 356 32.65 -31.61 -28.47
C VAL A 356 32.71 -32.65 -29.58
N THR A 357 33.15 -33.87 -29.27
CA THR A 357 33.15 -34.97 -30.25
C THR A 357 31.74 -35.58 -30.36
N MET A 358 31.38 -36.12 -31.53
CA MET A 358 30.06 -36.74 -31.73
C MET A 358 29.80 -37.93 -30.78
N GLU A 359 30.84 -38.57 -30.30
CA GLU A 359 30.80 -39.67 -29.32
C GLU A 359 30.35 -39.19 -27.92
N GLU A 360 30.61 -37.93 -27.56
CA GLU A 360 30.16 -37.32 -26.29
C GLU A 360 28.68 -36.88 -26.33
N ILE A 361 28.16 -36.57 -27.53
CA ILE A 361 26.77 -36.18 -27.74
C ILE A 361 25.85 -37.40 -27.62
N GLU A 362 26.29 -38.55 -28.13
CA GLU A 362 25.53 -39.81 -28.06
C GLU A 362 25.43 -40.38 -26.63
N GLN A 363 26.37 -40.06 -25.75
CA GLN A 363 26.29 -40.43 -24.33
C GLN A 363 25.31 -39.56 -23.50
N HIS A 364 24.92 -38.38 -23.98
CA HIS A 364 24.04 -37.45 -23.24
C HIS A 364 22.55 -37.53 -23.62
N VAL A 365 22.19 -38.30 -24.66
CA VAL A 365 20.80 -38.44 -25.14
C VAL A 365 20.15 -39.78 -24.71
N GLY A 366 20.82 -40.59 -23.89
CA GLY A 366 20.29 -41.87 -23.41
C GLY A 366 19.53 -41.80 -22.08
N ASN A 367 18.23 -42.07 -22.13
CA ASN A 367 17.31 -42.48 -21.04
C ASN A 367 16.65 -41.39 -20.15
N ASN A 368 15.63 -40.71 -20.69
CA ASN A 368 14.48 -40.27 -19.88
C ASN A 368 13.18 -40.25 -20.70
N PRO A 369 12.25 -41.22 -20.53
CA PRO A 369 11.07 -41.37 -21.38
C PRO A 369 9.87 -40.46 -21.03
N ASN A 370 10.03 -39.39 -20.23
CA ASN A 370 8.88 -38.62 -19.70
C ASN A 370 8.89 -37.09 -19.90
N SER A 371 9.67 -36.51 -20.81
CA SER A 371 9.55 -35.07 -21.10
C SER A 371 8.56 -34.78 -22.25
N ARG A 372 7.38 -34.26 -21.89
CA ARG A 372 6.34 -33.76 -22.78
C ARG A 372 6.77 -32.46 -23.50
N SER A 373 7.50 -32.58 -24.60
CA SER A 373 7.80 -31.47 -25.50
C SER A 373 7.71 -31.85 -26.98
N ALA A 374 6.85 -32.83 -27.30
CA ALA A 374 6.64 -33.32 -28.66
C ALA A 374 5.14 -33.31 -29.05
N ILE A 375 4.46 -32.16 -28.89
CA ILE A 375 3.19 -31.88 -29.59
C ILE A 375 3.15 -30.37 -29.86
N ALA A 376 3.65 -29.94 -31.02
CA ALA A 376 3.24 -28.72 -31.75
C ALA A 376 4.24 -28.47 -32.90
N LEU A 377 4.38 -29.42 -33.82
CA LEU A 377 5.14 -29.21 -35.07
C LEU A 377 4.55 -30.12 -36.16
N GLU A 378 3.25 -30.02 -36.36
CA GLU A 378 2.59 -30.56 -37.55
C GLU A 378 1.24 -29.88 -37.70
N GLN A 379 1.22 -28.75 -38.41
CA GLN A 379 0.10 -28.24 -39.22
C GLN A 379 0.42 -26.81 -39.67
N ALA A 380 0.93 -26.69 -40.90
CA ALA A 380 0.55 -25.65 -41.85
C ALA A 380 1.45 -25.76 -43.10
N GLN A 381 1.03 -26.61 -44.05
CA GLN A 381 1.36 -26.40 -45.45
C GLN A 381 0.25 -25.52 -46.08
N VAL A 382 0.70 -24.63 -46.96
CA VAL A 382 0.03 -23.48 -47.60
C VAL A 382 -1.05 -23.93 -48.62
N PRO A 383 -1.91 -23.03 -49.14
CA PRO A 383 -1.54 -22.38 -50.41
C PRO A 383 -1.94 -20.90 -50.58
N VAL A 384 -1.29 -20.32 -51.58
CA VAL A 384 -1.22 -18.93 -52.06
C VAL A 384 -2.46 -18.50 -52.88
N THR A 385 -2.59 -17.19 -53.09
CA THR A 385 -3.51 -16.39 -53.96
C THR A 385 -4.86 -16.04 -53.31
N SER A 386 -5.36 -14.80 -53.35
CA SER A 386 -5.39 -13.82 -54.45
C SER A 386 -5.40 -12.36 -53.98
N ILE A 387 -4.98 -11.48 -54.89
CA ILE A 387 -4.80 -10.04 -54.77
C ILE A 387 -6.04 -9.30 -55.35
N ILE A 388 -6.30 -8.06 -54.88
CA ILE A 388 -6.95 -6.88 -55.54
C ILE A 388 -8.49 -6.73 -55.39
N PRO A 389 -9.13 -5.52 -55.34
CA PRO A 389 -8.65 -4.13 -55.13
C PRO A 389 -9.37 -3.30 -54.03
N VAL A 390 -8.75 -2.16 -53.72
CA VAL A 390 -9.36 -0.91 -53.23
C VAL A 390 -10.11 -0.19 -54.36
N GLN A 391 -11.33 0.32 -54.08
CA GLN A 391 -11.99 1.52 -54.64
C GLN A 391 -13.40 1.63 -54.00
N GLN A 392 -13.94 2.77 -53.59
CA GLN A 392 -13.69 4.18 -53.91
C GLN A 392 -13.66 5.07 -52.66
#